data_AF-X0S5B5-F1
#
_entry.id   AF-X0S5B5-F1
#
_cell.length_a   1.000
_cell.length_b   1.000
_cell.length_c   1.000
_cell.angle_alpha   90.00
_cell.angle_beta   90.00
_cell.angle_gamma   90.00
#
_symmetry.space_group_name_H-M   'P 1'
#
loop_
_entity.id
_entity.type
_entity.pdbx_description
1 polymer ?
#
loop_
_entity_poly.entity_id
_entity_poly.type
_entity_poly.pdbx_seq_one_letter_code
_entity_poly.pdbx_strand_id
1 'polypeptide(L)'
;MAEIAKKRGLQVDINPAETCDIEPNKFDIIMFNGSVSYINDLDACIKKAFDALKTGGKLIVIDVPKESGFASLYNLASSLNTWEHPLLAHISPADPYPIELVKSANWRTSDEKIALMQANGFVDFEYAQTLLTILCMPMTRCKKSSKAMTVGIMLLFVLIKNELLCVLACDYHG
;
A
#
# COMPACT_ATOMS: atom_id res chain seq x y z
N MET A 1 -11.42 6.44 -9.24
CA MET A 1 -10.81 6.98 -8.00
C MET A 1 -10.46 8.46 -8.00
N ALA A 2 -9.77 8.99 -9.02
CA ALA A 2 -9.39 10.40 -9.07
C ALA A 2 -10.58 11.36 -8.81
N GLU A 3 -11.74 11.10 -9.40
CA GLU A 3 -12.94 11.91 -9.20
C GLU A 3 -13.49 11.86 -7.76
N ILE A 4 -13.37 10.72 -7.07
CA ILE A 4 -13.77 10.59 -5.66
C ILE A 4 -12.78 11.37 -4.78
N ALA A 5 -11.49 11.29 -5.07
CA ALA A 5 -10.44 12.03 -4.37
C ALA A 5 -10.62 13.55 -4.52
N LYS A 6 -10.89 14.03 -5.75
CA LYS A 6 -11.22 15.45 -6.02
C LYS A 6 -12.46 15.91 -5.26
N LYS A 7 -13.54 15.11 -5.26
CA LYS A 7 -14.76 15.39 -4.48
C LYS A 7 -14.50 15.49 -2.97
N ARG A 8 -13.45 14.83 -2.48
CA ARG A 8 -13.01 14.89 -1.07
C ARG A 8 -12.03 16.04 -0.79
N GLY A 9 -11.78 16.92 -1.76
CA GLY A 9 -10.92 18.10 -1.61
C GLY A 9 -9.43 17.86 -1.86
N LEU A 10 -9.06 16.70 -2.41
CA LEU A 10 -7.66 16.45 -2.79
C LEU A 10 -7.34 17.09 -4.14
N GLN A 11 -6.15 17.67 -4.25
CA GLN A 11 -5.56 17.98 -5.54
C GLN A 11 -5.08 16.67 -6.17
N VAL A 12 -5.56 16.38 -7.38
CA VAL A 12 -5.27 15.10 -8.04
C VAL A 12 -4.71 15.38 -9.41
N ASP A 13 -3.48 14.92 -9.60
CA ASP A 13 -2.86 14.77 -10.89
C ASP A 13 -2.94 13.30 -11.33
N ILE A 14 -3.29 13.06 -12.59
CA ILE A 14 -3.51 11.71 -13.13
C ILE A 14 -2.32 11.38 -14.03
N ASN A 15 -1.30 10.77 -13.43
CA ASN A 15 -0.12 10.30 -14.12
C ASN A 15 0.36 8.96 -13.53
N PRO A 16 0.96 8.07 -14.35
CA PRO A 16 1.72 6.94 -13.82
C PRO A 16 2.84 7.42 -12.90
N ALA A 17 3.10 6.70 -11.81
CA ALA A 17 4.14 7.08 -10.85
C ALA A 17 5.53 7.07 -11.51
N GLU A 18 5.74 6.17 -12.46
CA GLU A 18 6.99 6.01 -13.22
C GLU A 18 7.26 7.23 -14.13
N THR A 19 6.22 7.85 -14.69
CA THR A 19 6.36 8.91 -15.69
C THR A 19 5.97 10.30 -15.18
N CYS A 20 5.42 10.42 -13.97
CA CYS A 20 5.06 11.71 -13.42
C CYS A 20 6.29 12.62 -13.23
N ASP A 21 6.11 13.89 -13.54
CA ASP A 21 7.11 14.93 -13.30
C ASP A 21 6.84 15.56 -11.94
N ILE A 22 7.78 15.38 -11.03
CA ILE A 22 7.71 15.96 -9.69
C ILE A 22 8.87 16.93 -9.53
N GLU A 23 8.53 18.14 -9.11
CA GLU A 23 9.50 19.18 -8.82
C GLU A 23 10.39 18.78 -7.62
N PRO A 24 11.72 18.93 -7.73
CA PRO A 24 12.64 18.60 -6.64
C PRO A 24 12.40 19.44 -5.38
N ASN A 25 12.70 18.89 -4.20
CA ASN A 25 12.61 19.59 -2.91
C ASN A 25 11.25 20.26 -2.62
N LYS A 26 10.16 19.67 -3.11
CA LYS A 26 8.81 20.24 -2.97
C LYS A 26 8.08 19.77 -1.73
N PHE A 27 8.23 18.50 -1.38
CA PHE A 27 7.40 17.85 -0.38
C PHE A 27 8.16 17.56 0.92
N ASP A 28 7.45 17.68 2.04
CA ASP A 28 7.95 17.25 3.35
C ASP A 28 7.71 15.75 3.56
N ILE A 29 6.58 15.23 3.05
CA ILE A 29 6.24 13.82 3.11
C ILE A 29 5.65 13.36 1.77
N ILE A 30 6.10 12.19 1.32
CA ILE A 30 5.51 11.44 0.21
C ILE A 30 5.03 10.10 0.74
N MET A 31 3.85 9.66 0.31
CA MET A 31 3.26 8.39 0.73
C MET A 31 2.86 7.52 -0.46
N PHE A 32 3.30 6.27 -0.45
CA PHE A 32 2.77 5.20 -1.28
C PHE A 32 1.88 4.30 -0.41
N ASN A 33 0.59 4.26 -0.72
CA ASN A 33 -0.37 3.48 0.05
C ASN A 33 -1.03 2.41 -0.82
N GLY A 34 -0.63 1.16 -0.62
CA GLY A 34 -1.12 0.01 -1.39
C GLY A 34 -0.76 0.05 -2.87
N SER A 35 0.04 1.03 -3.32
CA SER A 35 0.39 1.23 -4.73
C SER A 35 1.71 0.56 -5.12
N VAL A 36 2.62 0.33 -4.18
CA VAL A 36 3.97 -0.22 -4.48
C VAL A 36 3.94 -1.61 -5.10
N SER A 37 2.93 -2.43 -4.81
CA SER A 37 2.75 -3.74 -5.45
C SER A 37 2.38 -3.60 -6.93
N TYR A 38 1.85 -2.46 -7.37
CA TYR A 38 1.38 -2.24 -8.74
C TYR A 38 2.29 -1.34 -9.57
N ILE A 39 3.39 -0.89 -8.99
CA ILE A 39 4.46 -0.17 -9.68
C ILE A 39 5.42 -1.19 -10.28
N ASN A 40 5.69 -1.06 -11.57
CA ASN A 40 6.60 -1.95 -12.29
C ASN A 40 8.05 -1.62 -11.94
N ASP A 41 8.43 -0.35 -12.13
CA ASP A 41 9.76 0.16 -11.80
C ASP A 41 9.75 0.92 -10.47
N LEU A 42 9.71 0.16 -9.38
CA LEU A 42 9.64 0.72 -8.03
C LEU A 42 10.90 1.52 -7.67
N ASP A 43 12.06 1.12 -8.18
CA ASP A 43 13.33 1.82 -7.93
C ASP A 43 13.28 3.24 -8.51
N ALA A 44 12.85 3.38 -9.76
CA ALA A 44 12.68 4.69 -10.39
C ALA A 44 11.68 5.58 -9.62
N CYS A 45 10.58 5.02 -9.15
CA CYS A 45 9.61 5.77 -8.33
C CYS A 45 10.16 6.18 -6.97
N ILE A 46 10.94 5.32 -6.30
CA ILE A 46 11.61 5.63 -5.03
C ILE A 46 12.64 6.75 -5.24
N LYS A 47 13.42 6.68 -6.31
CA LYS A 47 14.38 7.74 -6.68
C LYS A 47 13.69 9.08 -6.90
N LYS A 48 12.60 9.10 -7.68
CA LYS A 48 11.79 10.31 -7.89
C LYS A 48 11.24 10.87 -6.59
N ALA A 49 10.75 10.00 -5.70
CA ALA A 49 10.29 10.43 -4.39
C ALA A 49 11.44 11.03 -3.56
N PHE A 50 12.64 10.45 -3.60
CA PHE A 50 13.81 11.01 -2.93
C PHE A 50 14.14 12.42 -3.43
N ASP A 51 14.23 12.61 -4.75
CA ASP A 51 14.54 13.91 -5.37
C ASP A 51 13.48 14.98 -5.07
N ALA A 52 12.21 14.56 -4.99
CA ALA A 52 11.06 15.43 -4.70
C ALA A 52 10.95 15.84 -3.22
N LEU A 53 11.58 15.10 -2.31
CA LEU A 53 11.57 15.41 -0.89
C LEU A 53 12.55 16.54 -0.58
N LYS A 54 12.16 17.44 0.33
CA LYS A 54 13.08 18.38 0.96
C LYS A 54 14.11 17.62 1.80
N THR A 55 15.23 18.27 2.11
CA THR A 55 16.19 17.74 3.10
C THR A 55 15.48 17.47 4.43
N GLY A 56 15.56 16.23 4.94
CA GLY A 56 14.86 15.78 6.13
C GLY A 56 13.39 15.38 5.92
N GLY A 57 12.92 15.41 4.67
CA GLY A 57 11.62 14.90 4.26
C GLY A 57 11.53 13.38 4.34
N LYS A 58 10.32 12.84 4.27
CA LYS A 58 10.03 11.43 4.59
C LYS A 58 9.25 10.72 3.53
N LEU A 59 9.63 9.48 3.25
CA LEU A 59 8.87 8.55 2.45
C LEU A 59 8.13 7.57 3.37
N ILE A 60 6.83 7.42 3.17
CA ILE A 60 5.98 6.44 3.87
C ILE A 60 5.53 5.39 2.87
N VAL A 61 5.88 4.13 3.11
CA VAL A 61 5.46 3.00 2.26
C VAL A 61 4.54 2.07 3.06
N ILE A 62 3.26 2.11 2.73
CA ILE A 62 2.21 1.28 3.32
C ILE A 62 1.90 0.14 2.33
N ASP A 63 2.16 -1.10 2.74
CA ASP A 63 2.07 -2.25 1.85
C ASP A 63 1.96 -3.60 2.59
N VAL A 64 1.49 -4.62 1.87
CA VAL A 64 1.46 -6.02 2.28
C VAL A 64 2.76 -6.71 1.83
N PRO A 65 3.74 -6.92 2.72
CA PRO A 65 4.96 -7.65 2.38
C PRO A 65 4.69 -9.11 2.03
N LYS A 66 5.51 -9.61 1.10
CA LYS A 66 5.42 -10.96 0.51
C LYS A 66 5.49 -12.09 1.54
N GLU A 67 6.26 -11.92 2.60
CA GLU A 67 6.45 -12.86 3.70
C GLU A 67 5.26 -12.91 4.69
N SER A 68 4.23 -12.09 4.47
CA SER A 68 3.04 -12.08 5.31
C SER A 68 2.05 -13.20 5.01
N GLY A 69 1.22 -13.52 6.00
CA GLY A 69 0.08 -14.43 5.80
C GLY A 69 -0.92 -13.92 4.75
N PHE A 70 -1.08 -12.59 4.62
CA PHE A 70 -1.94 -11.98 3.62
C PHE A 70 -1.41 -12.22 2.20
N ALA A 71 -0.15 -11.89 1.95
CA ALA A 71 0.48 -12.15 0.67
C ALA A 71 0.49 -13.66 0.34
N SER A 72 0.68 -14.53 1.35
CA SER A 72 0.60 -15.98 1.16
C SER A 72 -0.79 -16.43 0.69
N LEU A 73 -1.86 -15.93 1.33
CA LEU A 73 -3.25 -16.21 0.94
C LEU A 73 -3.54 -15.69 -0.48
N TYR A 74 -3.13 -14.47 -0.79
CA TYR A 74 -3.29 -13.86 -2.11
C TYR A 74 -2.54 -14.64 -3.20
N ASN A 75 -1.29 -15.06 -2.94
CA ASN A 75 -0.53 -15.87 -3.88
C ASN A 75 -1.14 -17.26 -4.08
N LEU A 76 -1.74 -17.85 -3.04
CA LEU A 76 -2.48 -19.11 -3.17
C LEU A 76 -3.73 -18.93 -4.06
N ALA A 77 -4.54 -17.90 -3.80
CA ALA A 77 -5.71 -17.59 -4.63
C ALA A 77 -5.30 -17.32 -6.10
N SER A 78 -4.24 -16.55 -6.31
CA SER A 78 -3.66 -16.27 -7.63
C SER A 78 -3.25 -17.57 -8.35
N SER A 79 -2.57 -18.47 -7.64
CA SER A 79 -2.12 -19.77 -8.17
C SER A 79 -3.28 -20.70 -8.51
N LEU A 80 -4.37 -20.63 -7.74
CA LEU A 80 -5.60 -21.37 -7.98
C LEU A 80 -6.48 -20.71 -9.05
N ASN A 81 -6.23 -19.45 -9.38
CA ASN A 81 -7.03 -18.64 -10.29
C ASN A 81 -8.49 -18.46 -9.86
N THR A 82 -8.78 -18.51 -8.57
CA THR A 82 -10.15 -18.43 -8.02
C THR A 82 -10.12 -18.19 -6.51
N TRP A 83 -11.15 -17.55 -5.98
CA TRP A 83 -11.39 -17.44 -4.53
C TRP A 83 -12.32 -18.54 -3.99
N GLU A 84 -13.00 -19.25 -4.89
CA GLU A 84 -14.03 -20.25 -4.61
C GLU A 84 -13.47 -21.66 -4.35
N HIS A 85 -12.14 -21.82 -4.34
CA HIS A 85 -11.51 -23.12 -4.13
C HIS A 85 -11.70 -23.65 -2.70
N PRO A 86 -11.93 -24.97 -2.48
CA PRO A 86 -12.11 -25.54 -1.14
C PRO A 86 -10.97 -25.26 -0.14
N LEU A 87 -9.73 -25.12 -0.61
CA LEU A 87 -8.58 -24.74 0.23
C LEU A 87 -8.70 -23.33 0.82
N LEU A 88 -9.48 -22.46 0.19
CA LEU A 88 -9.70 -21.07 0.62
C LEU A 88 -10.99 -20.93 1.44
N ALA A 89 -11.77 -22.01 1.59
CA ALA A 89 -12.98 -21.99 2.40
C ALA A 89 -12.66 -21.58 3.84
N HIS A 90 -13.47 -20.67 4.39
CA HIS A 90 -13.35 -20.11 5.75
C HIS A 90 -12.12 -19.24 6.02
N ILE A 91 -11.16 -19.16 5.10
CA ILE A 91 -9.97 -18.29 5.22
C ILE A 91 -9.94 -17.16 4.18
N SER A 92 -10.84 -17.16 3.19
CA SER A 92 -11.00 -16.09 2.23
C SER A 92 -11.64 -14.85 2.88
N PRO A 93 -11.23 -13.61 2.51
CA PRO A 93 -11.88 -12.39 3.00
C PRO A 93 -13.36 -12.38 2.63
N ALA A 94 -14.16 -11.65 3.42
CA ALA A 94 -15.57 -11.42 3.08
C ALA A 94 -15.70 -10.70 1.72
N ASP A 95 -14.83 -9.71 1.49
CA ASP A 95 -14.74 -8.92 0.27
C ASP A 95 -13.32 -9.03 -0.30
N PRO A 96 -12.97 -10.12 -1.01
CA PRO A 96 -11.63 -10.29 -1.54
C PRO A 96 -11.39 -9.35 -2.73
N TYR A 97 -10.12 -8.98 -2.95
CA TYR A 97 -9.75 -8.25 -4.16
C TYR A 97 -10.08 -9.08 -5.42
N PRO A 98 -10.46 -8.44 -6.53
CA PRO A 98 -10.64 -9.12 -7.80
C PRO A 98 -9.41 -9.95 -8.15
N ILE A 99 -9.59 -11.19 -8.62
CA ILE A 99 -8.47 -12.11 -8.85
C ILE A 99 -7.44 -11.54 -9.85
N GLU A 100 -7.89 -10.76 -10.83
CA GLU A 100 -7.02 -10.08 -11.78
C GLU A 100 -6.12 -9.04 -11.13
N LEU A 101 -6.60 -8.35 -10.08
CA LEU A 101 -5.80 -7.41 -9.30
C LEU A 101 -4.79 -8.15 -8.41
N VAL A 102 -5.12 -9.34 -7.94
CA VAL A 102 -4.19 -10.16 -7.15
C VAL A 102 -3.04 -10.67 -8.02
N LYS A 103 -3.33 -11.06 -9.27
CA LYS A 103 -2.34 -11.53 -10.24
C LYS A 103 -1.39 -10.43 -10.71
N SER A 104 -1.88 -9.19 -10.82
CA SER A 104 -1.05 -8.06 -11.27
C SER A 104 -0.13 -7.50 -10.18
N ALA A 105 -0.26 -7.96 -8.94
CA ALA A 105 0.56 -7.49 -7.83
C ALA A 105 1.97 -8.10 -7.87
N ASN A 106 2.97 -7.22 -7.87
CA ASN A 106 4.38 -7.52 -7.66
C ASN A 106 4.67 -7.60 -6.16
N TRP A 107 4.44 -8.76 -5.55
CA TRP A 107 4.72 -9.01 -4.14
C TRP A 107 6.23 -8.96 -3.85
N ARG A 108 6.65 -7.99 -3.04
CA ARG A 108 8.04 -7.79 -2.60
C ARG A 108 8.15 -7.97 -1.09
N THR A 109 9.28 -8.48 -0.61
CA THR A 109 9.54 -8.58 0.82
C THR A 109 9.80 -7.21 1.44
N SER A 110 9.71 -7.11 2.75
CA SER A 110 10.12 -5.89 3.46
C SER A 110 11.58 -5.55 3.16
N ASP A 111 12.46 -6.56 3.19
CA ASP A 111 13.89 -6.39 2.93
C ASP A 111 14.20 -5.92 1.50
N GLU A 112 13.52 -6.47 0.49
CA GLU A 112 13.66 -6.01 -0.89
C GLU A 112 13.31 -4.52 -1.03
N LYS A 113 12.24 -4.07 -0.37
CA LYS A 113 11.83 -2.66 -0.36
C LYS A 113 12.81 -1.78 0.41
N ILE A 114 13.31 -2.24 1.56
CA ILE A 114 14.29 -1.51 2.36
C ILE A 114 15.60 -1.35 1.57
N ALA A 115 16.07 -2.39 0.90
CA ALA A 115 17.28 -2.35 0.08
C ALA A 115 17.15 -1.32 -1.04
N LEU A 116 16.00 -1.25 -1.74
CA LEU A 116 15.74 -0.23 -2.76
C LEU A 116 15.75 1.19 -2.17
N MET A 117 15.12 1.40 -1.01
CA MET A 117 15.13 2.70 -0.35
C MET A 117 16.54 3.11 0.10
N GLN A 118 17.33 2.19 0.66
CA GLN A 118 18.71 2.43 1.04
C GLN A 118 19.59 2.76 -0.17
N ALA A 119 19.42 2.05 -1.29
CA ALA A 119 20.16 2.30 -2.53
C ALA A 119 19.91 3.70 -3.10
N ASN A 120 18.74 4.29 -2.79
CA ASN A 120 18.36 5.65 -3.19
C ASN A 120 18.65 6.71 -2.12
N GLY A 121 19.33 6.37 -1.03
CA GLY A 121 19.80 7.33 -0.03
C GLY A 121 18.87 7.54 1.18
N PHE A 122 17.80 6.77 1.32
CA PHE A 122 16.98 6.80 2.53
C PHE A 122 17.70 6.15 3.72
N VAL A 123 17.54 6.76 4.89
CA VAL A 123 18.14 6.34 6.17
C VAL A 123 17.08 6.42 7.28
N ASP A 124 17.45 6.02 8.51
CA ASP A 124 16.60 6.15 9.72
C ASP A 124 15.22 5.49 9.58
N PHE A 125 15.22 4.20 9.22
CA PHE A 125 14.00 3.44 9.01
C PHE A 125 13.25 3.16 10.32
N GLU A 126 11.96 3.42 10.29
CA GLU A 126 11.01 3.03 11.35
C GLU A 126 9.97 2.07 10.79
N TYR A 127 9.49 1.16 11.64
CA TYR A 127 8.57 0.10 11.21
C TYR A 127 7.39 0.00 12.16
N ALA A 128 6.22 -0.32 11.61
CA ALA A 128 5.04 -0.71 12.37
C ALA A 128 4.36 -1.89 11.67
N GLN A 129 3.53 -2.65 12.39
CA GLN A 129 2.73 -3.71 11.80
C GLN A 129 1.33 -3.70 12.44
N THR A 130 0.30 -3.72 11.60
CA THR A 130 -1.10 -3.59 12.04
C THR A 130 -1.89 -4.89 11.91
N LEU A 131 -1.74 -5.64 10.82
CA LEU A 131 -2.47 -6.88 10.56
C LEU A 131 -1.78 -8.09 11.21
N LEU A 132 -1.92 -8.19 12.53
CA LEU A 132 -1.35 -9.28 13.33
C LEU A 132 -2.31 -10.47 13.48
N THR A 133 -3.60 -10.31 13.17
CA THR A 133 -4.62 -11.33 13.37
C THR A 133 -5.02 -11.99 12.04
N ILE A 134 -5.05 -13.32 12.02
CA ILE A 134 -5.45 -14.13 10.85
C ILE A 134 -6.96 -14.05 10.61
N LEU A 135 -7.34 -14.09 9.33
CA LEU A 135 -8.61 -13.72 8.70
C LEU A 135 -9.91 -14.44 9.14
N CYS A 136 -9.93 -15.12 10.29
CA CYS A 136 -11.07 -15.96 10.71
C CYS A 136 -11.90 -15.38 11.85
N MET A 137 -11.94 -14.05 12.02
CA MET A 137 -12.99 -13.42 12.82
C MET A 137 -14.00 -12.75 11.88
N PRO A 138 -15.31 -13.05 12.00
CA PRO A 138 -16.31 -12.29 11.29
C PRO A 138 -16.15 -10.83 11.72
N MET A 139 -15.90 -9.92 10.76
CA MET A 139 -15.96 -8.48 10.98
C MET A 139 -17.42 -8.08 11.28
N THR A 140 -17.92 -8.54 12.41
CA THR A 140 -19.18 -8.07 12.97
C THR A 140 -18.90 -6.67 13.48
N ARG A 141 -19.55 -5.70 12.83
CA ARG A 141 -19.64 -4.32 13.25
C ARG A 141 -19.87 -4.26 14.77
N CYS A 142 -18.83 -3.90 15.53
CA CYS A 142 -18.95 -3.68 16.96
C CYS A 142 -19.93 -2.51 17.17
N LYS A 143 -21.17 -2.83 17.56
CA LYS A 143 -22.18 -1.82 17.89
C LYS A 143 -21.75 -1.16 19.21
N LYS A 144 -21.32 0.09 19.08
CA LYS A 144 -21.12 1.12 20.13
C LYS A 144 -19.91 0.93 21.05
N SER A 145 -18.81 1.58 20.68
CA SER A 145 -18.00 2.37 21.61
C SER A 145 -17.34 3.50 20.81
N SER A 146 -17.40 4.73 21.31
CA SER A 146 -17.10 6.00 20.65
C SER A 146 -15.59 6.27 20.45
N LYS A 147 -14.81 5.28 20.03
CA LYS A 147 -13.41 5.46 19.62
C LYS A 147 -13.19 4.71 18.31
N ALA A 148 -12.89 5.47 17.26
CA ALA A 148 -12.76 4.99 15.90
C ALA A 148 -11.49 4.15 15.69
N MET A 149 -11.63 2.92 15.21
CA MET A 149 -10.71 2.16 14.33
C MET A 149 -11.48 0.87 13.93
N THR A 150 -11.40 0.34 12.70
CA THR A 150 -10.24 -0.31 12.10
C THR A 150 -10.54 -0.56 10.61
N VAL A 151 -9.63 -0.19 9.71
CA VAL A 151 -9.62 -0.62 8.30
C VAL A 151 -8.36 -1.47 8.12
N GLY A 152 -8.53 -2.72 7.71
CA GLY A 152 -7.46 -3.70 7.64
C GLY A 152 -6.70 -3.63 6.31
N ILE A 153 -5.51 -3.03 6.35
CA ILE A 153 -4.44 -3.11 5.34
C ILE A 153 -3.16 -3.40 6.13
N MET A 154 -2.28 -4.26 5.63
CA MET A 154 -0.99 -4.46 6.28
C MET A 154 -0.21 -3.15 6.11
N LEU A 155 -0.01 -2.44 7.21
CA LEU A 155 0.67 -1.15 7.21
C LEU A 155 2.04 -1.33 7.83
N LEU A 156 3.09 -1.31 7.00
CA LEU A 156 4.39 -0.82 7.44
C LEU A 156 4.29 0.70 7.54
N PHE A 157 4.36 1.27 8.74
CA PHE A 157 4.50 2.72 8.90
C PHE A 157 5.97 3.04 9.14
N VAL A 158 6.56 3.86 8.26
CA VAL A 158 7.65 4.77 8.63
C VAL A 158 6.95 6.10 8.94
N LEU A 159 6.85 6.52 10.21
CA LEU A 159 5.96 7.62 10.61
C LEU A 159 6.70 8.65 11.47
N ILE A 160 7.07 9.80 10.91
CA ILE A 160 7.43 10.96 11.74
C ILE A 160 6.78 12.24 11.17
N LYS A 161 5.63 12.60 11.75
CA LYS A 161 4.85 13.87 11.75
C LYS A 161 4.85 14.85 10.54
N ASN A 162 3.60 15.11 10.15
CA ASN A 162 2.93 16.27 9.50
C ASN A 162 3.11 16.58 8.00
N GLU A 163 1.93 16.66 7.36
CA GLU A 163 1.55 17.01 5.98
C GLU A 163 1.71 15.90 4.92
N LEU A 164 0.58 15.28 4.56
CA LEU A 164 0.49 14.05 3.75
C LEU A 164 0.00 14.39 2.33
N LEU A 165 0.86 14.27 1.31
CA LEU A 165 0.40 14.19 -0.08
C LEU A 165 0.19 12.72 -0.46
N CYS A 166 -1.04 12.40 -0.88
CA CYS A 166 -1.50 11.05 -1.16
C CYS A 166 -1.46 10.77 -2.66
N VAL A 167 -0.52 9.93 -3.12
CA VAL A 167 -0.64 9.31 -4.46
C VAL A 167 -1.63 8.16 -4.34
N LEU A 168 -2.90 8.46 -4.60
CA LEU A 168 -4.02 7.51 -4.58
C LEU A 168 -4.10 6.73 -5.91
N ALA A 169 -3.72 5.46 -5.87
CA ALA A 169 -4.30 4.40 -6.70
C ALA A 169 -4.53 3.21 -5.75
N CYS A 170 -5.70 2.56 -5.68
CA CYS A 170 -6.52 2.04 -6.76
C CYS A 170 -7.96 1.87 -6.28
N ASP A 171 -8.93 1.95 -7.19
CA ASP A 171 -10.18 1.20 -7.06
C ASP A 171 -10.67 0.92 -8.48
N TYR A 172 -10.74 -0.37 -8.77
CA TYR A 172 -11.20 -0.96 -10.01
C TYR A 172 -12.73 -0.91 -9.96
N HIS A 173 -13.38 -0.11 -10.80
CA HIS A 173 -14.80 -0.29 -11.05
C HIS A 173 -14.94 -1.41 -12.07
N GLY A 174 -15.70 -2.45 -11.69
CA GLY A 174 -16.31 -3.35 -12.66
C GLY A 174 -17.26 -2.61 -13.60
#